data_AF-A0A8H8CKD9-F1
#
_entry.id   AF-A0A8H8CKD9-F1
#
_cell.length_a   1.000
_cell.length_b   1.000
_cell.length_c   1.000
_cell.angle_alpha   90.00
_cell.angle_beta   90.00
_cell.angle_gamma   90.00
#
_symmetry.space_group_name_H-M   'P 1'
#
loop_
_entity.id
_entity.type
_entity.pdbx_description
1 polymer ?
#
loop_
_entity_poly.entity_id
_entity_poly.type
_entity_poly.pdbx_seq_one_letter_code
_entity_poly.pdbx_strand_id
1 'polypeptide(L)'
;MGRPDLTEISRFLMSNLDDPDVQELFQHANEDLAKLDQTTPNLSEVNYASLPIEHETVWIINMQFGGMKTATGELLRDDHPAHVKERAYQSFDLHAWNCRGEGSRPDLYRYMQNYDRTPPNSKQVEEFIKLAMAHPHPIFKPALPHLLILSANLSHHKQALKPFLDSLPAPFKWKDTPAEIEDTIRDMVYENGKELFNQYVASAKENKASGNSAYAAKNREAAVAFFEDAIKYLDRAFRRYTPATEAIKQDAMKLKVVCHANCSAARLMGGNTSQENAEKAVDDAEDAILLDTFYVKGYMRLARAYQALGQRSDAEEAVARALRLKEMENDEGLVDLLISIQTCGKGLPAPGTELAKEWVSVTFSDDSERAERMKSVNGLWRKRCEAHMKEIQGSSY
;
A
#
# COMPACT_ATOMS: atom_id res chain seq x y z
N MET A 1 25.33 -16.58 -14.06
CA MET A 1 24.61 -15.46 -13.41
C MET A 1 23.17 -15.53 -13.87
N GLY A 2 22.20 -15.63 -12.95
CA GLY A 2 20.78 -15.64 -13.30
C GLY A 2 20.34 -14.28 -13.84
N ARG A 3 19.39 -14.27 -14.79
CA ARG A 3 18.76 -13.01 -15.21
C ARG A 3 17.91 -12.48 -14.05
N PRO A 4 18.03 -11.20 -13.67
CA PRO A 4 17.20 -10.62 -12.62
C PRO A 4 15.72 -10.69 -13.01
N ASP A 5 14.86 -10.98 -12.04
CA ASP A 5 13.42 -11.01 -12.22
C ASP A 5 12.90 -9.56 -12.42
N LEU A 6 11.86 -9.39 -13.24
CA LEU A 6 11.21 -8.08 -13.47
C LEU A 6 10.73 -7.45 -12.17
N THR A 7 10.31 -8.26 -11.19
CA THR A 7 9.92 -7.78 -9.86
C THR A 7 11.10 -7.19 -9.08
N GLU A 8 12.30 -7.76 -9.24
CA GLU A 8 13.52 -7.28 -8.59
C GLU A 8 14.01 -5.99 -9.24
N ILE A 9 13.96 -5.91 -10.57
CA ILE A 9 14.27 -4.69 -11.33
C ILE A 9 13.31 -3.56 -10.92
N SER A 10 12.00 -3.84 -10.88
CA SER A 10 11.01 -2.84 -10.48
C SER A 10 11.20 -2.38 -9.04
N ARG A 11 11.51 -3.29 -8.10
CA ARG A 11 11.82 -2.93 -6.71
C ARG A 11 13.08 -2.07 -6.63
N PHE A 12 14.13 -2.43 -7.37
CA PHE A 12 15.37 -1.65 -7.43
C PHE A 12 15.10 -0.23 -7.94
N LEU A 13 14.35 -0.07 -9.03
CA LEU A 13 14.00 1.24 -9.57
C LEU A 13 13.16 2.07 -8.57
N MET A 14 12.19 1.45 -7.89
CA MET A 14 11.36 2.16 -6.91
C MET A 14 12.14 2.56 -5.65
N SER A 15 13.10 1.76 -5.20
CA SER A 15 13.93 2.05 -4.02
C SER A 15 15.07 3.04 -4.29
N ASN A 16 15.33 3.38 -5.55
CA ASN A 16 16.41 4.29 -5.95
C ASN A 16 15.87 5.45 -6.82
N LEU A 17 14.66 5.95 -6.53
CA LEU A 17 14.07 7.05 -7.30
C LEU A 17 14.86 8.37 -7.23
N ASP A 18 15.66 8.55 -6.17
CA ASP A 18 16.53 9.72 -5.99
C ASP A 18 17.90 9.55 -6.66
N ASP A 19 18.19 8.37 -7.22
CA ASP A 19 19.44 8.11 -7.93
C ASP A 19 19.43 8.81 -9.32
N PRO A 20 20.44 9.62 -9.65
CA PRO A 20 20.50 10.35 -10.93
C PRO A 20 20.38 9.44 -12.16
N ASP A 21 20.96 8.23 -12.12
CA ASP A 21 20.95 7.30 -13.26
C ASP A 21 19.54 6.71 -13.45
N VAL A 22 18.81 6.48 -12.35
CA VAL A 22 17.42 6.02 -12.38
C VAL A 22 16.51 7.14 -12.89
N GLN A 23 16.75 8.39 -12.50
CA GLN A 23 16.03 9.55 -13.01
C GLN A 23 16.28 9.77 -14.50
N GLU A 24 17.53 9.65 -14.96
CA GLU A 24 17.91 9.72 -16.38
C GLU A 24 17.24 8.59 -17.18
N LEU A 25 17.21 7.37 -16.64
CA LEU A 25 16.49 6.24 -17.26
C LEU A 25 15.00 6.55 -17.42
N PHE A 26 14.34 7.08 -16.39
CA PHE A 26 12.92 7.47 -16.49
C PHE A 26 12.71 8.64 -17.44
N GLN A 27 13.63 9.61 -17.48
CA GLN A 27 13.57 10.72 -18.42
C GLN A 27 13.68 10.22 -19.86
N HIS A 28 14.64 9.36 -20.18
CA HIS A 28 14.77 8.78 -21.51
C HIS A 28 13.57 7.90 -21.88
N ALA A 29 13.06 7.09 -20.94
CA ALA A 29 11.85 6.31 -21.18
C ALA A 29 10.64 7.23 -21.49
N ASN A 30 10.50 8.34 -20.78
CA ASN A 30 9.44 9.33 -21.01
C ASN A 30 9.64 10.10 -22.32
N GLU A 31 10.87 10.46 -22.67
CA GLU A 31 11.19 11.10 -23.96
C GLU A 31 10.90 10.17 -25.13
N ASP A 32 11.21 8.87 -24.99
CA ASP A 32 10.94 7.88 -26.02
C ASP A 32 9.43 7.58 -26.12
N LEU A 33 8.70 7.54 -25.00
CA LEU A 33 7.23 7.51 -25.00
C LEU A 33 6.64 8.77 -25.66
N ALA A 34 7.17 9.95 -25.36
CA ALA A 34 6.71 11.21 -25.96
C ALA A 34 7.01 11.29 -27.46
N LYS A 35 8.15 10.74 -27.93
CA LYS A 35 8.47 10.63 -29.35
C LYS A 35 7.52 9.66 -30.06
N LEU A 36 7.16 8.56 -29.40
CA LEU A 36 6.16 7.61 -29.92
C LEU A 36 4.79 8.28 -30.07
N ASP A 37 4.38 9.11 -29.13
CA ASP A 37 3.11 9.86 -29.19
C ASP A 37 3.08 10.92 -30.30
N GLN A 38 4.23 11.54 -30.63
CA GLN A 38 4.32 12.59 -31.65
C GLN A 38 4.23 12.06 -33.09
N THR A 39 4.57 10.80 -33.31
CA THR A 39 4.40 10.16 -34.63
C THR A 39 3.13 9.35 -34.64
N THR A 40 1.97 9.98 -34.82
CA THR A 40 0.75 9.23 -35.13
C THR A 40 0.97 8.55 -36.49
N PRO A 41 1.15 7.23 -36.54
CA PRO A 41 1.51 6.58 -37.79
C PRO A 41 0.33 6.67 -38.75
N ASN A 42 0.61 6.86 -40.04
CA ASN A 42 -0.44 6.84 -41.04
C ASN A 42 -0.95 5.40 -41.22
N LEU A 43 -1.95 5.03 -40.40
CA LEU A 43 -2.51 3.68 -40.37
C LEU A 43 -3.08 3.23 -41.72
N SER A 44 -3.36 4.16 -42.64
CA SER A 44 -3.87 3.86 -43.98
C SER A 44 -2.79 3.36 -44.96
N GLU A 45 -1.52 3.65 -44.68
CA GLU A 45 -0.39 3.22 -45.52
C GLU A 45 0.15 1.83 -45.13
N VAL A 46 -0.20 1.34 -43.95
CA VAL A 46 0.26 0.03 -43.46
C VAL A 46 -0.45 -1.10 -44.21
N ASN A 47 0.32 -1.94 -44.88
CA ASN A 47 -0.21 -3.18 -45.47
C ASN A 47 -0.31 -4.28 -44.41
N TYR A 48 -1.42 -4.29 -43.66
CA TYR A 48 -1.67 -5.28 -42.59
C TYR A 48 -1.62 -6.73 -43.09
N ALA A 49 -1.96 -6.98 -44.36
CA ALA A 49 -1.89 -8.32 -44.95
C ALA A 49 -0.45 -8.82 -45.19
N SER A 50 0.54 -7.94 -45.06
CA SER A 50 1.97 -8.30 -45.15
C SER A 50 2.66 -8.46 -43.78
N LEU A 51 1.96 -8.13 -42.68
CA LEU A 51 2.53 -8.28 -41.35
C LEU A 51 2.77 -9.77 -41.02
N PRO A 52 3.88 -10.11 -40.36
CA PRO A 52 4.15 -11.49 -39.98
C PRO A 52 3.10 -11.97 -38.97
N ILE A 53 2.67 -13.23 -39.09
CA ILE A 53 1.76 -13.85 -38.13
C ILE A 53 2.58 -14.52 -37.03
N GLU A 54 2.39 -14.10 -35.79
CA GLU A 54 2.98 -14.73 -34.62
C GLU A 54 2.19 -16.01 -34.27
N HIS A 55 2.77 -17.17 -34.56
CA HIS A 55 2.18 -18.46 -34.20
C HIS A 55 2.04 -18.63 -32.68
N GLU A 56 1.04 -19.41 -32.26
CA GLU A 56 0.78 -19.73 -30.84
C GLU A 56 0.50 -18.51 -29.95
N THR A 57 0.10 -17.39 -30.57
CA THR A 57 -0.33 -16.19 -29.85
C THR A 57 -1.84 -16.03 -29.87
N VAL A 58 -2.39 -15.69 -28.71
CA VAL A 58 -3.77 -15.23 -28.56
C VAL A 58 -3.73 -13.81 -28.07
N TRP A 59 -4.35 -12.89 -28.80
CA TRP A 59 -4.52 -11.52 -28.33
C TRP A 59 -5.94 -11.30 -27.82
N ILE A 60 -6.06 -10.66 -26.67
CA ILE A 60 -7.36 -10.31 -26.09
C ILE A 60 -7.50 -8.79 -26.11
N ILE A 61 -8.46 -8.30 -26.87
CA ILE A 61 -8.83 -6.89 -26.89
C ILE A 61 -9.93 -6.71 -25.85
N ASN A 62 -9.67 -5.88 -24.85
CA ASN A 62 -10.61 -5.61 -23.77
C ASN A 62 -10.73 -4.11 -23.50
N MET A 63 -11.93 -3.66 -23.17
CA MET A 63 -12.18 -2.34 -22.62
C MET A 63 -12.35 -2.42 -21.10
N GLN A 64 -11.78 -1.48 -20.37
CA GLN A 64 -12.00 -1.35 -18.93
C GLN A 64 -12.41 0.07 -18.59
N PHE A 65 -13.22 0.22 -17.54
CA PHE A 65 -13.47 1.52 -16.95
C PHE A 65 -12.22 1.96 -16.20
N GLY A 66 -11.57 3.01 -16.68
CA GLY A 66 -10.33 3.57 -16.11
C GLY A 66 -10.56 4.42 -14.85
N GLY A 67 -11.83 4.58 -14.43
CA GLY A 67 -12.21 5.40 -13.28
C GLY A 67 -12.70 6.79 -13.67
N MET A 68 -13.05 7.57 -12.64
CA MET A 68 -13.39 8.97 -12.77
C MET A 68 -12.09 9.79 -12.75
N LYS A 69 -11.96 10.77 -13.64
CA LYS A 69 -10.85 11.73 -13.65
C LYS A 69 -11.34 13.14 -13.38
N THR A 70 -10.53 13.95 -12.71
CA THR A 70 -10.76 15.38 -12.50
C THR A 70 -10.72 16.13 -13.85
N ALA A 71 -11.14 17.39 -13.85
CA ALA A 71 -11.05 18.24 -15.06
C ALA A 71 -9.61 18.41 -15.59
N THR A 72 -8.59 18.21 -14.72
CA THR A 72 -7.16 18.24 -15.05
C THR A 72 -6.63 16.89 -15.53
N GLY A 73 -7.43 15.82 -15.51
CA GLY A 73 -7.03 14.48 -15.96
C GLY A 73 -6.47 13.57 -14.86
N GLU A 74 -6.48 14.00 -13.61
CA GLU A 74 -6.01 13.21 -12.48
C GLU A 74 -7.07 12.20 -12.07
N LEU A 75 -6.67 11.00 -11.65
CA LEU A 75 -7.64 10.00 -11.14
C LEU A 75 -8.31 10.53 -9.87
N LEU A 76 -9.64 10.53 -9.87
CA LEU A 76 -10.45 11.02 -8.76
C LEU A 76 -10.30 10.10 -7.55
N ARG A 77 -9.95 10.66 -6.41
CA ARG A 77 -9.83 9.96 -5.13
C ARG A 77 -10.91 10.41 -4.16
N ASP A 78 -11.13 9.63 -3.10
CA ASP A 78 -12.19 9.89 -2.13
C ASP A 78 -11.99 11.19 -1.34
N ASP A 79 -10.74 11.63 -1.18
CA ASP A 79 -10.31 12.86 -0.48
C ASP A 79 -10.54 14.15 -1.29
N HIS A 80 -10.92 14.06 -2.57
CA HIS A 80 -11.12 15.24 -3.40
C HIS A 80 -12.37 16.04 -2.95
N PRO A 81 -12.34 17.39 -2.98
CA PRO A 81 -13.50 18.21 -2.66
C PRO A 81 -14.70 17.91 -3.56
N ALA A 82 -15.92 18.06 -3.03
CA ALA A 82 -17.17 17.77 -3.75
C ALA A 82 -17.27 18.50 -5.11
N HIS A 83 -16.88 19.77 -5.17
CA HIS A 83 -16.90 20.56 -6.41
C HIS A 83 -15.93 20.04 -7.49
N VAL A 84 -14.88 19.30 -7.10
CA VAL A 84 -13.99 18.62 -8.05
C VAL A 84 -14.65 17.35 -8.57
N LYS A 85 -15.34 16.61 -7.70
CA LYS A 85 -16.11 15.40 -8.06
C LYS A 85 -17.24 15.72 -9.04
N GLU A 86 -17.92 16.85 -8.87
CA GLU A 86 -18.98 17.32 -9.77
C GLU A 86 -18.51 17.57 -11.20
N ARG A 87 -17.23 17.89 -11.39
CA ARG A 87 -16.62 18.14 -12.71
C ARG A 87 -15.83 16.94 -13.22
N ALA A 88 -15.90 15.82 -12.53
CA ALA A 88 -15.18 14.62 -12.92
C ALA A 88 -15.82 14.00 -14.17
N TYR A 89 -15.01 13.38 -15.02
CA TYR A 89 -15.47 12.65 -16.20
C TYR A 89 -14.98 11.22 -16.19
N GLN A 90 -15.68 10.35 -16.91
CA GLN A 90 -15.32 8.93 -17.02
C GLN A 90 -14.13 8.76 -17.96
N SER A 91 -13.25 7.82 -17.65
CA SER A 91 -12.19 7.38 -18.55
C SER A 91 -12.31 5.89 -18.83
N PHE A 92 -11.87 5.47 -20.01
CA PHE A 92 -11.91 4.09 -20.48
C PHE A 92 -10.56 3.71 -21.05
N ASP A 93 -10.09 2.51 -20.75
CA ASP A 93 -8.83 1.99 -21.27
C ASP A 93 -9.12 0.83 -22.22
N LEU A 94 -8.59 0.89 -23.44
CA LEU A 94 -8.47 -0.26 -24.31
C LEU A 94 -7.12 -0.92 -24.10
N HIS A 95 -7.15 -2.24 -23.92
CA HIS A 95 -6.00 -3.08 -23.72
C HIS A 95 -5.94 -4.16 -24.79
N ALA A 96 -4.78 -4.34 -25.40
CA ALA A 96 -4.47 -5.50 -26.23
C ALA A 96 -3.49 -6.38 -25.48
N TRP A 97 -3.97 -7.44 -24.86
CA TRP A 97 -3.13 -8.40 -24.13
C TRP A 97 -2.50 -9.39 -25.10
N ASN A 98 -1.22 -9.73 -24.90
CA ASN A 98 -0.54 -10.78 -25.66
C ASN A 98 -0.35 -12.03 -24.79
N CYS A 99 -1.11 -13.09 -25.07
CA CYS A 99 -0.99 -14.38 -24.39
C CYS A 99 -0.19 -15.35 -25.26
N ARG A 100 0.86 -15.95 -24.70
CA ARG A 100 1.76 -16.89 -25.39
C ARG A 100 1.82 -18.23 -24.67
N GLY A 101 1.24 -19.26 -25.27
CA GLY A 101 1.26 -20.64 -24.76
C GLY A 101 0.12 -20.98 -23.79
N GLU A 102 0.04 -22.26 -23.43
CA GLU A 102 -0.97 -22.78 -22.53
C GLU A 102 -0.68 -22.37 -21.07
N GLY A 103 -1.62 -21.69 -20.43
CA GLY A 103 -1.48 -21.24 -19.03
C GLY A 103 -0.66 -19.96 -18.82
N SER A 104 -0.18 -19.29 -19.88
CA SER A 104 0.47 -17.99 -19.73
C SER A 104 -0.55 -16.96 -19.25
N ARG A 105 -0.24 -16.29 -18.14
CA ARG A 105 -1.01 -15.12 -17.73
C ARG A 105 -0.77 -13.99 -18.76
N PRO A 106 -1.75 -13.10 -18.96
CA PRO A 106 -1.54 -11.92 -19.78
C PRO A 106 -0.56 -11.01 -19.05
N ASP A 107 0.74 -11.23 -19.27
CA ASP A 107 1.78 -10.61 -18.43
C ASP A 107 2.15 -9.21 -18.93
N LEU A 108 1.90 -8.89 -20.21
CA LEU A 108 2.25 -7.60 -20.80
C LEU A 108 1.20 -7.15 -21.84
N TYR A 109 0.88 -5.86 -21.80
CA TYR A 109 0.08 -5.20 -22.82
C TYR A 109 0.90 -5.04 -24.09
N ARG A 110 0.38 -5.55 -25.20
CA ARG A 110 0.92 -5.26 -26.52
C ARG A 110 0.70 -3.80 -26.90
N TYR A 111 -0.46 -3.26 -26.54
CA TYR A 111 -0.80 -1.86 -26.72
C TYR A 111 -1.88 -1.47 -25.72
N MET A 112 -1.86 -0.22 -25.29
CA MET A 112 -2.84 0.35 -24.37
C MET A 112 -3.15 1.77 -24.79
N GLN A 113 -4.43 2.15 -24.75
CA GLN A 113 -4.85 3.49 -25.10
C GLN A 113 -6.00 3.92 -24.20
N ASN A 114 -5.89 5.13 -23.67
CA ASN A 114 -6.91 5.74 -22.82
C ASN A 114 -7.86 6.62 -23.67
N TYR A 115 -9.14 6.57 -23.34
CA TYR A 115 -10.22 7.36 -23.93
C TYR A 115 -10.94 8.11 -22.82
N ASP A 116 -10.81 9.43 -22.83
CA ASP A 116 -11.44 10.30 -21.86
C ASP A 116 -12.85 10.72 -22.28
N ARG A 117 -13.73 10.87 -21.29
CA ARG A 117 -15.12 11.37 -21.35
C ARG A 117 -16.12 10.42 -21.99
N THR A 118 -15.78 9.76 -23.08
CA THR A 118 -16.69 8.86 -23.82
C THR A 118 -16.02 7.53 -24.11
N PRO A 119 -16.76 6.42 -24.05
CA PRO A 119 -16.26 5.14 -24.56
C PRO A 119 -15.83 5.28 -26.03
N PRO A 120 -14.80 4.52 -26.47
CA PRO A 120 -14.36 4.53 -27.86
C PRO A 120 -15.49 4.09 -28.79
N ASN A 121 -15.66 4.79 -29.91
CA ASN A 121 -16.56 4.34 -30.97
C ASN A 121 -15.91 3.25 -31.83
N SER A 122 -16.68 2.61 -32.73
CA SER A 122 -16.17 1.49 -33.52
C SER A 122 -14.95 1.81 -34.39
N LYS A 123 -14.83 3.05 -34.89
CA LYS A 123 -13.67 3.48 -35.67
C LYS A 123 -12.43 3.59 -34.79
N GLN A 124 -12.57 4.13 -33.58
CA GLN A 124 -11.49 4.22 -32.60
C GLN A 124 -11.03 2.83 -32.13
N VAL A 125 -11.95 1.87 -31.95
CA VAL A 125 -11.59 0.48 -31.64
C VAL A 125 -10.84 -0.19 -32.81
N GLU A 126 -11.26 0.06 -34.05
CA GLU A 126 -10.53 -0.43 -35.23
C GLU A 126 -9.11 0.14 -35.31
N GLU A 127 -8.97 1.46 -35.12
CA GLU A 127 -7.68 2.16 -35.07
C GLU A 127 -6.80 1.63 -33.95
N PHE A 128 -7.35 1.37 -32.77
CA PHE A 128 -6.64 0.74 -31.65
C PHE A 128 -6.07 -0.64 -32.02
N ILE A 129 -6.88 -1.50 -32.65
CA ILE A 129 -6.44 -2.84 -33.09
C ILE A 129 -5.32 -2.71 -34.12
N LYS A 130 -5.46 -1.77 -35.07
CA LYS A 130 -4.44 -1.47 -36.08
C LYS A 130 -3.12 -1.00 -35.46
N LEU A 131 -3.18 -0.12 -34.46
CA LEU A 131 -2.02 0.32 -33.69
C LEU A 131 -1.37 -0.85 -32.95
N ALA A 132 -2.15 -1.70 -32.29
CA ALA A 132 -1.61 -2.89 -31.64
C ALA A 132 -0.89 -3.85 -32.61
N MET A 133 -1.34 -3.93 -33.86
CA MET A 133 -0.69 -4.75 -34.90
C MET A 133 0.58 -4.09 -35.45
N ALA A 134 0.50 -2.81 -35.82
CA ALA A 134 1.52 -2.11 -36.59
C ALA A 134 2.55 -1.36 -35.75
N HIS A 135 2.16 -0.87 -34.58
CA HIS A 135 2.96 -0.02 -33.69
C HIS A 135 2.76 -0.43 -32.22
N PRO A 136 3.04 -1.70 -31.87
CA PRO A 136 2.90 -2.15 -30.49
C PRO A 136 3.95 -1.48 -29.58
N HIS A 137 3.82 -1.70 -28.27
CA HIS A 137 4.83 -1.33 -27.28
C HIS A 137 6.23 -1.83 -27.71
N PRO A 138 7.32 -1.06 -27.52
CA PRO A 138 8.64 -1.32 -28.13
C PRO A 138 9.26 -2.71 -27.93
N ILE A 139 8.84 -3.42 -26.90
CA ILE A 139 9.27 -4.80 -26.61
C ILE A 139 8.69 -5.83 -27.60
N PHE A 140 7.67 -5.45 -28.37
CA PHE A 140 7.01 -6.27 -29.37
C PHE A 140 7.34 -5.75 -30.78
N LYS A 141 7.32 -6.66 -31.75
CA LYS A 141 7.49 -6.32 -33.17
C LYS A 141 6.12 -6.21 -33.85
N PRO A 142 5.96 -5.38 -34.89
CA PRO A 142 4.75 -5.35 -35.70
C PRO A 142 4.39 -6.74 -36.24
N ALA A 143 3.16 -7.18 -36.02
CA ALA A 143 2.70 -8.54 -36.34
C ALA A 143 1.17 -8.66 -36.31
N LEU A 144 0.67 -9.83 -36.68
CA LEU A 144 -0.70 -10.31 -36.43
C LEU A 144 -0.68 -11.46 -35.43
N PRO A 145 -1.72 -11.66 -34.59
CA PRO A 145 -1.82 -12.85 -33.77
C PRO A 145 -2.25 -14.08 -34.58
N HIS A 146 -2.10 -15.26 -34.00
CA HIS A 146 -2.79 -16.44 -34.53
C HIS A 146 -4.31 -16.35 -34.29
N LEU A 147 -4.71 -15.89 -33.10
CA LEU A 147 -6.11 -15.70 -32.71
C LEU A 147 -6.30 -14.35 -32.01
N LEU A 148 -7.24 -13.53 -32.50
CA LEU A 148 -7.70 -12.33 -31.82
C LEU A 148 -9.07 -12.57 -31.17
N ILE A 149 -9.19 -12.22 -29.89
CA ILE A 149 -10.42 -12.35 -29.12
C ILE A 149 -10.90 -10.95 -28.75
N LEU A 150 -12.12 -10.60 -29.14
CA LEU A 150 -12.81 -9.40 -28.66
C LEU A 150 -13.59 -9.73 -27.39
N SER A 151 -13.42 -8.94 -26.35
CA SER A 151 -14.23 -9.05 -25.13
C SER A 151 -15.72 -8.78 -25.40
N ALA A 152 -16.59 -9.31 -24.54
CA ALA A 152 -18.04 -9.15 -24.66
C ALA A 152 -18.47 -7.68 -24.54
N ASN A 153 -17.74 -6.87 -23.78
CA ASN A 153 -17.99 -5.42 -23.70
C ASN A 153 -17.66 -4.64 -24.99
N LEU A 154 -17.00 -5.28 -25.97
CA LEU A 154 -16.77 -4.75 -27.32
C LEU A 154 -17.70 -5.38 -28.38
N SER A 155 -18.63 -6.25 -27.98
CA SER A 155 -19.53 -6.98 -28.88
C SER A 155 -20.32 -6.07 -29.84
N HIS A 156 -20.72 -4.89 -29.38
CA HIS A 156 -21.46 -3.92 -30.19
C HIS A 156 -20.63 -3.31 -31.33
N HIS A 157 -19.30 -3.39 -31.29
CA HIS A 157 -18.42 -2.96 -32.38
C HIS A 157 -18.20 -4.05 -33.45
N LYS A 158 -18.58 -5.31 -33.16
CA LYS A 158 -18.29 -6.48 -34.00
C LYS A 158 -18.65 -6.28 -35.48
N GLN A 159 -19.85 -5.75 -35.75
CA GLN A 159 -20.32 -5.57 -37.12
C GLN A 159 -19.46 -4.57 -37.90
N ALA A 160 -19.00 -3.50 -37.24
CA ALA A 160 -18.15 -2.48 -37.84
C ALA A 160 -16.70 -2.97 -38.03
N LEU A 161 -16.19 -3.81 -37.12
CA LEU A 161 -14.83 -4.36 -37.19
C LEU A 161 -14.68 -5.49 -38.21
N LYS A 162 -15.78 -6.22 -38.49
CA LYS A 162 -15.77 -7.41 -39.34
C LYS A 162 -15.12 -7.20 -40.72
N PRO A 163 -15.39 -6.14 -41.50
CA PRO A 163 -14.78 -5.95 -42.80
C PRO A 163 -13.24 -5.87 -42.75
N PHE A 164 -12.69 -5.20 -41.73
CA PHE A 164 -11.25 -5.13 -41.54
C PHE A 164 -10.67 -6.47 -41.06
N LEU A 165 -11.25 -7.07 -40.01
CA LEU A 165 -10.72 -8.30 -39.42
C LEU A 165 -10.81 -9.51 -40.37
N ASP A 166 -11.86 -9.60 -41.20
CA ASP A 166 -12.00 -10.65 -42.21
C ASP A 166 -11.05 -10.46 -43.41
N SER A 167 -10.50 -9.26 -43.60
CA SER A 167 -9.56 -8.97 -44.69
C SER A 167 -8.12 -9.46 -44.41
N LEU A 168 -7.83 -9.86 -43.18
CA LEU A 168 -6.50 -10.28 -42.73
C LEU A 168 -6.16 -11.71 -43.20
N PRO A 169 -4.87 -11.99 -43.52
CA PRO A 169 -4.44 -13.24 -44.14
C PRO A 169 -4.48 -14.43 -43.18
N ALA A 170 -4.77 -15.62 -43.71
CA ALA A 170 -4.65 -16.87 -42.97
C ALA A 170 -3.19 -17.13 -42.52
N PRO A 171 -2.94 -17.80 -41.37
CA PRO A 171 -3.91 -18.47 -40.50
C PRO A 171 -4.54 -17.58 -39.41
N PHE A 172 -4.52 -16.24 -39.54
CA PHE A 172 -5.21 -15.35 -38.61
C PHE A 172 -6.68 -15.74 -38.45
N LYS A 173 -7.16 -15.74 -37.22
CA LYS A 173 -8.58 -15.91 -36.87
C LYS A 173 -8.97 -14.86 -35.85
N TRP A 174 -10.25 -14.50 -35.85
CA TRP A 174 -10.80 -13.67 -34.79
C TRP A 174 -12.17 -14.19 -34.32
N LYS A 175 -12.49 -13.94 -33.06
CA LYS A 175 -13.80 -14.25 -32.45
C LYS A 175 -14.13 -13.26 -31.35
N ASP A 176 -15.40 -13.12 -31.02
CA ASP A 176 -15.88 -12.49 -29.80
C ASP A 176 -16.07 -13.52 -28.69
N THR A 177 -15.87 -13.09 -27.44
CA THR A 177 -16.18 -13.91 -26.26
C THR A 177 -17.66 -13.76 -25.91
N PRO A 178 -18.42 -14.87 -25.79
CA PRO A 178 -19.76 -14.84 -25.22
C PRO A 178 -19.75 -14.27 -23.80
N ALA A 179 -20.76 -13.48 -23.44
CA ALA A 179 -20.86 -12.83 -22.14
C ALA A 179 -20.82 -13.84 -20.98
N GLU A 180 -21.41 -15.01 -21.16
CA GLU A 180 -21.47 -16.08 -20.15
C GLU A 180 -20.07 -16.62 -19.80
N ILE A 181 -19.17 -16.66 -20.78
CA ILE A 181 -17.79 -17.11 -20.56
C ILE A 181 -17.02 -16.03 -19.79
N GLU A 182 -17.22 -14.75 -20.10
CA GLU A 182 -16.57 -13.66 -19.36
C GLU A 182 -17.04 -13.57 -17.92
N ASP A 183 -18.34 -13.74 -17.67
CA ASP A 183 -18.88 -13.77 -16.32
C ASP A 183 -18.33 -14.96 -15.55
N THR A 184 -18.24 -16.14 -16.18
CA THR A 184 -17.61 -17.33 -15.58
C THR A 184 -16.13 -17.09 -15.23
N ILE A 185 -15.37 -16.45 -16.13
CA ILE A 185 -13.96 -16.11 -15.88
C ILE A 185 -13.85 -15.10 -14.74
N ARG A 186 -14.73 -14.10 -14.69
CA ARG A 186 -14.75 -13.09 -13.64
C ARG A 186 -15.03 -13.69 -12.27
N ASP A 187 -16.02 -14.57 -12.19
CA ASP A 187 -16.36 -15.30 -10.97
C ASP A 187 -15.19 -16.19 -10.53
N MET A 188 -14.57 -16.90 -11.46
CA MET A 188 -13.39 -17.72 -11.18
C MET A 188 -12.21 -16.88 -10.66
N VAL A 189 -11.93 -15.73 -11.28
CA VAL A 189 -10.86 -14.82 -10.84
C VAL A 189 -11.18 -14.25 -9.46
N TYR A 190 -12.44 -13.91 -9.20
CA TYR A 190 -12.89 -13.40 -7.91
C TYR A 190 -12.74 -14.46 -6.81
N GLU A 191 -13.21 -15.69 -7.04
CA GLU A 191 -13.08 -16.79 -6.09
C GLU A 191 -11.62 -17.19 -5.84
N ASN A 192 -10.81 -17.28 -6.91
CA ASN A 192 -9.37 -17.53 -6.79
C ASN A 192 -8.66 -16.39 -6.03
N GLY A 193 -9.11 -15.14 -6.24
CA GLY A 193 -8.62 -13.98 -5.49
C GLY A 193 -8.87 -14.12 -3.98
N LYS A 194 -10.06 -14.55 -3.58
CA LYS A 194 -10.38 -14.81 -2.17
C LYS A 194 -9.50 -15.91 -1.57
N GLU A 195 -9.30 -17.00 -2.31
CA GLU A 195 -8.46 -18.11 -1.86
C GLU A 195 -7.01 -17.64 -1.66
N LEU A 196 -6.46 -16.93 -2.64
CA LEU A 196 -5.12 -16.36 -2.55
C LEU A 196 -5.01 -15.39 -1.37
N PHE A 197 -5.98 -14.49 -1.16
CA PHE A 197 -6.00 -13.60 0.00
C PHE A 197 -5.85 -14.39 1.32
N ASN A 198 -6.63 -15.46 1.48
CA ASN A 198 -6.57 -16.32 2.66
C ASN A 198 -5.22 -17.03 2.82
N GLN A 199 -4.62 -17.50 1.73
CA GLN A 199 -3.29 -18.12 1.75
C GLN A 199 -2.21 -17.13 2.21
N TYR A 200 -2.25 -15.89 1.71
CA TYR A 200 -1.35 -14.82 2.16
C TYR A 200 -1.53 -14.51 3.66
N VAL A 201 -2.78 -14.41 4.13
CA VAL A 201 -3.07 -14.20 5.56
C VAL A 201 -2.60 -15.38 6.42
N ALA A 202 -2.75 -16.62 5.95
CA ALA A 202 -2.24 -17.80 6.64
C ALA A 202 -0.71 -17.75 6.76
N SER A 203 -0.01 -17.45 5.66
CA SER A 203 1.45 -17.27 5.64
C SER A 203 1.92 -16.17 6.60
N ALA A 204 1.17 -15.07 6.70
CA ALA A 204 1.45 -14.00 7.66
C ALA A 204 1.28 -14.45 9.12
N LYS A 205 0.28 -15.29 9.41
CA LYS A 205 0.07 -15.86 10.77
C LYS A 205 1.23 -16.79 11.17
N GLU A 206 1.70 -17.62 10.25
CA GLU A 206 2.84 -18.52 10.46
C GLU A 206 4.14 -17.74 10.72
N ASN A 207 4.38 -16.71 9.91
CA ASN A 207 5.53 -15.82 10.09
C ASN A 207 5.45 -15.06 11.42
N LYS A 208 4.28 -14.53 11.81
CA LYS A 208 4.10 -13.93 13.14
C LYS A 208 4.42 -14.93 14.25
N ALA A 209 3.96 -16.18 14.14
CA ALA A 209 4.24 -17.21 15.14
C ALA A 209 5.75 -17.49 15.23
N SER A 210 6.43 -17.61 14.10
CA SER A 210 7.89 -17.79 14.03
C SER A 210 8.65 -16.59 14.61
N GLY A 211 8.19 -15.37 14.33
CA GLY A 211 8.72 -14.13 14.90
C GLY A 211 8.55 -14.09 16.42
N ASN A 212 7.41 -14.53 16.95
CA ASN A 212 7.19 -14.65 18.39
C ASN A 212 8.13 -15.67 19.03
N SER A 213 8.36 -16.82 18.39
CA SER A 213 9.31 -17.83 18.86
C SER A 213 10.75 -17.31 18.88
N ALA A 214 11.17 -16.63 17.81
CA ALA A 214 12.48 -15.99 17.75
C ALA A 214 12.63 -14.88 18.81
N TYR A 215 11.57 -14.09 19.02
CA TYR A 215 11.53 -13.05 20.05
C TYR A 215 11.71 -13.64 21.45
N ALA A 216 10.99 -14.74 21.76
CA ALA A 216 11.13 -15.45 23.03
C ALA A 216 12.54 -16.05 23.23
N ALA A 217 13.17 -16.51 22.14
CA ALA A 217 14.55 -16.97 22.12
C ALA A 217 15.60 -15.84 22.20
N LYS A 218 15.17 -14.58 22.34
CA LYS A 218 16.02 -13.38 22.32
C LYS A 218 16.84 -13.23 21.03
N ASN A 219 16.37 -13.83 19.93
CA ASN A 219 16.98 -13.68 18.61
C ASN A 219 16.31 -12.51 17.88
N ARG A 220 16.86 -11.30 18.07
CA ARG A 220 16.35 -10.06 17.48
C ARG A 220 16.24 -10.14 15.95
N GLU A 221 17.31 -10.53 15.27
CA GLU A 221 17.39 -10.49 13.81
C GLU A 221 16.34 -11.40 13.18
N ALA A 222 16.23 -12.63 13.67
CA ALA A 222 15.21 -13.57 13.19
C ALA A 222 13.79 -13.07 13.52
N ALA A 223 13.56 -12.50 14.72
CA ALA A 223 12.26 -11.97 15.09
C ALA A 223 11.81 -10.85 14.16
N VAL A 224 12.69 -9.88 13.90
CA VAL A 224 12.44 -8.77 12.96
C VAL A 224 12.15 -9.30 11.57
N ALA A 225 12.99 -10.18 11.03
CA ALA A 225 12.82 -10.74 9.69
C ALA A 225 11.46 -11.43 9.51
N PHE A 226 11.05 -12.26 10.47
CA PHE A 226 9.75 -12.93 10.42
C PHE A 226 8.57 -11.96 10.53
N PHE A 227 8.64 -10.93 11.38
CA PHE A 227 7.56 -9.93 11.45
C PHE A 227 7.47 -9.08 10.18
N GLU A 228 8.59 -8.67 9.59
CA GLU A 228 8.63 -7.97 8.30
C GLU A 228 8.05 -8.82 7.17
N ASP A 229 8.38 -10.11 7.11
CA ASP A 229 7.81 -11.00 6.10
C ASP A 229 6.31 -11.19 6.29
N ALA A 230 5.81 -11.28 7.53
CA ALA A 230 4.38 -11.28 7.81
C ALA A 230 3.69 -10.00 7.28
N ILE A 231 4.30 -8.83 7.46
CA ILE A 231 3.79 -7.55 6.94
C ILE A 231 3.76 -7.57 5.40
N LYS A 232 4.83 -8.05 4.74
CA LYS A 232 4.90 -8.18 3.27
C LYS A 232 3.80 -9.09 2.72
N TYR A 233 3.51 -10.21 3.38
CA TYR A 233 2.41 -11.09 2.97
C TYR A 233 1.05 -10.36 3.08
N LEU A 234 0.82 -9.60 4.15
CA LEU A 234 -0.41 -8.82 4.33
C LEU A 234 -0.53 -7.69 3.29
N ASP A 235 0.55 -6.98 3.00
CA ASP A 235 0.56 -5.96 1.94
C ASP A 235 0.24 -6.54 0.57
N ARG A 236 0.81 -7.72 0.24
CA ARG A 236 0.46 -8.42 -1.00
C ARG A 236 -1.01 -8.83 -1.03
N ALA A 237 -1.55 -9.30 0.10
CA ALA A 237 -2.96 -9.65 0.21
C ALA A 237 -3.86 -8.44 -0.12
N PHE A 238 -3.64 -7.31 0.56
CA PHE A 238 -4.44 -6.10 0.38
C PHE A 238 -4.27 -5.42 -0.98
N ARG A 239 -3.08 -5.48 -1.59
CA ARG A 239 -2.83 -4.84 -2.89
C ARG A 239 -3.39 -5.62 -4.08
N ARG A 240 -3.44 -6.96 -3.99
CA ARG A 240 -3.70 -7.81 -5.16
C ARG A 240 -5.03 -8.54 -5.13
N TYR A 241 -5.63 -8.69 -3.96
CA TYR A 241 -6.77 -9.59 -3.81
C TYR A 241 -7.88 -8.95 -2.98
N THR A 242 -9.11 -9.36 -3.27
CA THR A 242 -10.27 -8.93 -2.50
C THR A 242 -10.57 -9.98 -1.42
N PRO A 243 -10.71 -9.58 -0.15
CA PRO A 243 -11.10 -10.50 0.91
C PRO A 243 -12.52 -11.02 0.67
N ALA A 244 -12.81 -12.23 1.13
CA ALA A 244 -14.15 -12.81 0.98
C ALA A 244 -15.22 -12.06 1.77
N THR A 245 -14.85 -11.46 2.91
CA THR A 245 -15.75 -10.70 3.77
C THR A 245 -15.02 -9.52 4.42
N GLU A 246 -15.78 -8.51 4.86
CA GLU A 246 -15.22 -7.40 5.64
C GLU A 246 -14.62 -7.88 6.96
N ALA A 247 -15.20 -8.92 7.60
CA ALA A 247 -14.64 -9.50 8.82
C ALA A 247 -13.22 -10.04 8.61
N ILE A 248 -12.98 -10.77 7.51
CA ILE A 248 -11.64 -11.28 7.15
C ILE A 248 -10.67 -10.12 6.90
N LYS A 249 -11.12 -9.06 6.24
CA LYS A 249 -10.34 -7.85 6.01
C LYS A 249 -9.90 -7.21 7.33
N GLN A 250 -10.85 -7.03 8.26
CA GLN A 250 -10.59 -6.44 9.58
C GLN A 250 -9.65 -7.31 10.43
N ASP A 251 -9.79 -8.63 10.38
CA ASP A 251 -8.88 -9.55 11.07
C ASP A 251 -7.47 -9.51 10.50
N ALA A 252 -7.33 -9.42 9.17
CA ALA A 252 -6.04 -9.24 8.52
C ALA A 252 -5.40 -7.88 8.86
N MET A 253 -6.20 -6.82 8.97
CA MET A 253 -5.74 -5.48 9.37
C MET A 253 -5.22 -5.48 10.82
N LYS A 254 -5.98 -6.07 11.75
CA LYS A 254 -5.55 -6.26 13.14
C LYS A 254 -4.27 -7.08 13.23
N LEU A 255 -4.13 -8.10 12.40
CA LEU A 255 -2.90 -8.88 12.33
C LEU A 255 -1.71 -8.01 11.89
N LYS A 256 -1.91 -7.13 10.90
CA LYS A 256 -0.89 -6.19 10.42
C LYS A 256 -0.44 -5.22 11.53
N VAL A 257 -1.39 -4.62 12.24
CA VAL A 257 -1.13 -3.75 13.42
C VAL A 257 -0.24 -4.47 14.44
N VAL A 258 -0.59 -5.71 14.79
CA VAL A 258 0.17 -6.52 15.75
C VAL A 258 1.59 -6.81 15.23
N CYS A 259 1.77 -7.11 13.95
CA CYS A 259 3.09 -7.37 13.38
C CYS A 259 4.00 -6.14 13.43
N HIS A 260 3.49 -4.95 13.08
CA HIS A 260 4.24 -3.69 13.22
C HIS A 260 4.67 -3.44 14.66
N ALA A 261 3.74 -3.52 15.62
CA ALA A 261 4.07 -3.32 17.04
C ALA A 261 5.05 -4.37 17.60
N ASN A 262 4.98 -5.62 17.11
CA ASN A 262 5.93 -6.66 17.46
C ASN A 262 7.31 -6.42 16.83
N CYS A 263 7.36 -5.89 15.60
CA CYS A 263 8.60 -5.52 14.93
C CYS A 263 9.32 -4.40 15.70
N SER A 264 8.59 -3.34 16.08
CA SER A 264 9.09 -2.28 16.96
C SER A 264 9.69 -2.85 18.26
N ALA A 265 8.96 -3.74 18.91
CA ALA A 265 9.45 -4.42 20.12
C ALA A 265 10.72 -5.22 19.88
N ALA A 266 10.78 -5.98 18.78
CA ALA A 266 11.91 -6.83 18.44
C ALA A 266 13.17 -6.01 18.19
N ARG A 267 13.07 -4.90 17.45
CA ARG A 267 14.22 -4.02 17.17
C ARG A 267 14.89 -3.47 18.42
N LEU A 268 14.09 -3.20 19.47
CA LEU A 268 14.58 -2.68 20.76
C LEU A 268 15.16 -3.76 21.70
N MET A 269 15.26 -5.00 21.25
CA MET A 269 15.78 -6.10 22.07
C MET A 269 17.30 -6.00 22.26
N GLY A 270 17.76 -6.32 23.48
CA GLY A 270 19.19 -6.50 23.77
C GLY A 270 19.87 -5.42 24.61
N GLY A 271 19.14 -4.42 25.12
CA GLY A 271 19.66 -3.41 26.06
C GLY A 271 20.51 -2.32 25.42
N ASN A 272 21.35 -2.67 24.44
CA ASN A 272 22.14 -1.75 23.62
C ASN A 272 21.67 -1.81 22.15
N THR A 273 20.53 -1.15 21.88
CA THR A 273 19.97 -1.04 20.54
C THR A 273 20.73 0.02 19.75
N SER A 274 21.09 -0.26 18.49
CA SER A 274 21.69 0.77 17.63
C SER A 274 20.70 1.88 17.35
N GLN A 275 21.19 3.09 17.11
CA GLN A 275 20.35 4.24 16.76
C GLN A 275 19.40 3.93 15.59
N GLU A 276 19.92 3.33 14.52
CA GLU A 276 19.12 2.91 13.36
C GLU A 276 17.97 1.95 13.72
N ASN A 277 18.21 0.99 14.62
CA ASN A 277 17.16 0.06 15.04
C ASN A 277 16.10 0.76 15.91
N ALA A 278 16.51 1.75 16.71
CA ALA A 278 15.58 2.53 17.51
C ALA A 278 14.74 3.49 16.65
N GLU A 279 15.32 4.10 15.62
CA GLU A 279 14.59 4.90 14.61
C GLU A 279 13.57 4.04 13.86
N LYS A 280 13.97 2.88 13.32
CA LYS A 280 13.02 1.94 12.70
C LYS A 280 11.94 1.43 13.65
N ALA A 281 12.23 1.36 14.95
CA ALA A 281 11.23 0.99 15.95
C ALA A 281 10.20 2.09 16.19
N VAL A 282 10.57 3.37 16.00
CA VAL A 282 9.63 4.50 15.96
C VAL A 282 8.71 4.33 14.76
N ASP A 283 9.26 4.12 13.56
CA ASP A 283 8.48 3.94 12.32
C ASP A 283 7.47 2.79 12.46
N ASP A 284 7.92 1.63 12.93
CA ASP A 284 7.06 0.47 13.15
C ASP A 284 5.94 0.75 14.18
N ALA A 285 6.21 1.56 15.21
CA ALA A 285 5.21 1.89 16.22
C ALA A 285 4.18 2.93 15.72
N GLU A 286 4.63 3.93 14.97
CA GLU A 286 3.76 4.89 14.30
C GLU A 286 2.88 4.19 13.25
N ASP A 287 3.43 3.27 12.46
CA ASP A 287 2.64 2.46 11.53
C ASP A 287 1.52 1.67 12.23
N ALA A 288 1.81 1.07 13.40
CA ALA A 288 0.79 0.39 14.19
C ALA A 288 -0.32 1.34 14.66
N ILE A 289 0.02 2.57 15.09
CA ILE A 289 -0.93 3.59 15.53
C ILE A 289 -1.73 4.16 14.36
N LEU A 290 -1.11 4.34 13.19
CA LEU A 290 -1.77 4.80 11.98
C LEU A 290 -2.83 3.81 11.51
N LEU A 291 -2.53 2.51 11.61
CA LEU A 291 -3.46 1.44 11.25
C LEU A 291 -4.59 1.25 12.29
N ASP A 292 -4.31 1.51 13.57
CA ASP A 292 -5.31 1.49 14.66
C ASP A 292 -4.96 2.54 15.74
N THR A 293 -5.65 3.68 15.69
CA THR A 293 -5.43 4.82 16.59
C THR A 293 -5.66 4.47 18.07
N PHE A 294 -6.40 3.40 18.39
CA PHE A 294 -6.71 2.96 19.74
C PHE A 294 -5.83 1.79 20.20
N TYR A 295 -4.79 1.44 19.43
CA TYR A 295 -3.89 0.36 19.77
C TYR A 295 -2.89 0.77 20.86
N VAL A 296 -3.29 0.61 22.13
CA VAL A 296 -2.50 0.95 23.33
C VAL A 296 -1.03 0.53 23.24
N LYS A 297 -0.78 -0.72 22.80
CA LYS A 297 0.59 -1.25 22.68
C LYS A 297 1.44 -0.46 21.70
N GLY A 298 0.86 0.11 20.63
CA GLY A 298 1.56 0.97 19.68
C GLY A 298 2.20 2.17 20.37
N TYR A 299 1.42 2.92 21.16
CA TYR A 299 1.94 4.06 21.92
C TYR A 299 2.97 3.66 22.98
N MET A 300 2.76 2.52 23.65
CA MET A 300 3.77 1.99 24.57
C MET A 300 5.08 1.69 23.86
N ARG A 301 5.05 1.09 22.66
CA ARG A 301 6.26 0.79 21.88
C ARG A 301 6.93 2.07 21.35
N LEU A 302 6.15 3.02 20.87
CA LEU A 302 6.64 4.33 20.43
C LEU A 302 7.41 5.05 21.55
N ALA A 303 6.82 5.13 22.74
CA ALA A 303 7.47 5.74 23.88
C ALA A 303 8.78 5.03 24.27
N ARG A 304 8.82 3.68 24.19
CA ARG A 304 10.05 2.91 24.44
C ARG A 304 11.11 3.14 23.37
N ALA A 305 10.73 3.31 22.12
CA ALA A 305 11.65 3.62 21.03
C ALA A 305 12.28 5.01 21.25
N TYR A 306 11.48 6.02 21.59
CA TYR A 306 11.99 7.34 21.96
C TYR A 306 12.91 7.31 23.19
N GLN A 307 12.60 6.50 24.21
CA GLN A 307 13.51 6.30 25.33
C GLN A 307 14.86 5.69 24.90
N ALA A 308 14.86 4.74 23.95
CA ALA A 308 16.09 4.16 23.40
C ALA A 308 16.92 5.18 22.60
N LEU A 309 16.27 6.20 22.03
CA LEU A 309 16.92 7.34 21.37
C LEU A 309 17.36 8.45 22.35
N GLY A 310 17.07 8.31 23.65
CA GLY A 310 17.32 9.37 24.65
C GLY A 310 16.34 10.56 24.54
N GLN A 311 15.32 10.46 23.70
CA GLN A 311 14.32 11.49 23.42
C GLN A 311 13.18 11.42 24.46
N ARG A 312 13.48 11.83 25.69
CA ARG A 312 12.55 11.68 26.82
C ARG A 312 11.26 12.51 26.64
N SER A 313 11.35 13.72 26.08
CA SER A 313 10.18 14.57 25.85
C SER A 313 9.20 13.93 24.86
N ASP A 314 9.72 13.33 23.78
CA ASP A 314 8.90 12.64 22.77
C ASP A 314 8.29 11.35 23.32
N ALA A 315 9.01 10.65 24.21
CA ALA A 315 8.44 9.50 24.93
C ALA A 315 7.26 9.91 25.84
N GLU A 316 7.36 11.03 26.56
CA GLU A 316 6.25 11.57 27.35
C GLU A 316 5.07 11.95 26.45
N GLU A 317 5.33 12.64 25.33
CA GLU A 317 4.29 13.08 24.39
C GLU A 317 3.58 11.91 23.73
N ALA A 318 4.29 10.84 23.35
CA ALA A 318 3.68 9.65 22.77
C ALA A 318 2.61 9.03 23.69
N VAL A 319 2.91 8.93 24.99
CA VAL A 319 1.94 8.40 25.98
C VAL A 319 0.84 9.42 26.29
N ALA A 320 1.18 10.70 26.41
CA ALA A 320 0.21 11.77 26.62
C ALA A 320 -0.82 11.83 25.49
N ARG A 321 -0.38 11.71 24.24
CA ARG A 321 -1.22 11.65 23.04
C ARG A 321 -2.27 10.54 23.15
N ALA A 322 -1.89 9.36 23.62
CA ALA A 322 -2.82 8.26 23.87
C ALA A 322 -3.82 8.59 25.00
N LEU A 323 -3.33 9.10 26.13
CA LEU A 323 -4.16 9.40 27.31
C LEU A 323 -5.10 10.61 27.11
N ARG A 324 -4.91 11.42 26.08
CA ARG A 324 -5.87 12.46 25.66
C ARG A 324 -7.08 11.87 24.93
N LEU A 325 -7.02 10.63 24.46
CA LEU A 325 -8.14 9.93 23.84
C LEU A 325 -9.05 9.34 24.92
N LYS A 326 -10.37 9.58 24.82
CA LYS A 326 -11.35 9.18 25.85
C LYS A 326 -11.37 7.67 26.09
N GLU A 327 -11.11 6.89 25.05
CA GLU A 327 -11.08 5.43 25.06
C GLU A 327 -9.89 4.88 25.87
N MET A 328 -8.85 5.69 26.06
CA MET A 328 -7.58 5.28 26.70
C MET A 328 -7.20 6.14 27.91
N GLU A 329 -7.93 7.20 28.25
CA GLU A 329 -7.60 8.13 29.36
C GLU A 329 -7.49 7.46 30.74
N ASN A 330 -8.03 6.25 30.89
CA ASN A 330 -8.00 5.45 32.12
C ASN A 330 -7.17 4.14 31.98
N ASP A 331 -6.39 3.98 30.91
CA ASP A 331 -5.54 2.78 30.74
C ASP A 331 -4.39 2.77 31.76
N GLU A 332 -4.39 1.80 32.67
CA GLU A 332 -3.41 1.73 33.76
C GLU A 332 -1.97 1.58 33.25
N GLY A 333 -1.77 0.83 32.15
CA GLY A 333 -0.45 0.57 31.58
C GLY A 333 0.19 1.83 30.99
N LEU A 334 -0.59 2.66 30.31
CA LEU A 334 -0.14 3.96 29.80
C LEU A 334 0.12 4.94 30.96
N VAL A 335 -0.75 4.98 31.98
CA VAL A 335 -0.54 5.84 33.15
C VAL A 335 0.74 5.46 33.90
N ASP A 336 0.98 4.18 34.14
CA ASP A 336 2.19 3.68 34.80
C ASP A 336 3.43 3.98 33.97
N LEU A 337 3.36 3.82 32.64
CA LEU A 337 4.45 4.15 31.74
C LEU A 337 4.77 5.65 31.76
N LEU A 338 3.76 6.51 31.72
CA LEU A 338 3.96 7.97 31.77
C LEU A 338 4.63 8.39 33.09
N ILE A 339 4.14 7.89 34.23
CA ILE A 339 4.74 8.16 35.55
C ILE A 339 6.19 7.66 35.56
N SER A 340 6.44 6.45 35.04
CA SER A 340 7.77 5.87 34.93
C SER A 340 8.70 6.78 34.11
N ILE A 341 8.26 7.29 32.95
CA ILE A 341 9.05 8.20 32.13
C ILE A 341 9.31 9.51 32.87
N GLN A 342 8.30 10.11 33.51
CA GLN A 342 8.41 11.38 34.24
C GLN A 342 9.35 11.30 35.46
N THR A 343 9.49 10.10 36.05
CA THR A 343 10.23 9.87 37.30
C THR A 343 11.50 9.02 37.12
N CYS A 344 11.91 8.73 35.88
CA CYS A 344 13.03 7.83 35.57
C CYS A 344 12.88 6.44 36.22
N GLY A 345 11.65 5.92 36.25
CA GLY A 345 11.32 4.61 36.81
C GLY A 345 11.29 4.53 38.33
N LYS A 346 11.47 5.65 39.04
CA LYS A 346 11.46 5.68 40.51
C LYS A 346 10.06 5.73 41.12
N GLY A 347 9.03 5.91 40.29
CA GLY A 347 7.66 6.16 40.76
C GLY A 347 7.51 7.57 41.30
N LEU A 348 6.31 7.88 41.79
CA LEU A 348 6.03 9.19 42.38
C LEU A 348 6.93 9.44 43.60
N PRO A 349 7.57 10.61 43.69
CA PRO A 349 8.51 10.92 44.77
C PRO A 349 7.82 10.93 46.14
N ALA A 350 8.51 10.56 47.23
CA ALA A 350 7.89 10.52 48.56
C ALA A 350 7.38 11.91 48.99
N PRO A 351 6.17 12.02 49.60
CA PRO A 351 5.67 13.28 50.13
C PRO A 351 6.64 13.94 51.12
N GLY A 352 6.67 15.27 51.14
CA GLY A 352 7.55 16.05 52.03
C GLY A 352 9.00 16.20 51.56
N THR A 353 9.40 15.56 50.45
CA THR A 353 10.75 15.71 49.87
C THR A 353 10.87 16.89 48.92
N GLU A 354 12.08 17.46 48.77
CA GLU A 354 12.34 18.49 47.75
C GLU A 354 12.10 17.98 46.32
N LEU A 355 12.40 16.70 46.07
CA LEU A 355 12.10 16.05 44.79
C LEU A 355 10.60 16.05 44.46
N ALA A 356 9.74 15.92 45.48
CA ALA A 356 8.29 15.99 45.28
C ALA A 356 7.82 17.40 44.92
N LYS A 357 8.38 18.44 45.55
CA LYS A 357 8.09 19.84 45.21
C LYS A 357 8.56 20.18 43.80
N GLU A 358 9.77 19.78 43.43
CA GLU A 358 10.33 19.97 42.08
C GLU A 358 9.48 19.25 41.03
N TRP A 359 9.10 17.98 41.28
CA TRP A 359 8.27 17.22 40.36
C TRP A 359 6.90 17.88 40.14
N VAL A 360 6.23 18.35 41.20
CA VAL A 360 4.96 19.08 41.09
C VAL A 360 5.14 20.36 40.27
N SER A 361 6.19 21.14 40.53
CA SER A 361 6.49 22.36 39.79
C SER A 361 6.69 22.06 38.30
N VAL A 362 7.54 21.10 37.94
CA VAL A 362 7.82 20.77 36.53
C VAL A 362 6.63 20.11 35.82
N THR A 363 5.70 19.50 36.55
CA THR A 363 4.58 18.77 35.93
C THR A 363 3.32 19.64 35.81
N PHE A 364 3.16 20.67 36.64
CA PHE A 364 1.93 21.46 36.72
C PHE A 364 2.13 22.98 36.66
N SER A 365 3.37 23.49 36.60
CA SER A 365 3.61 24.92 36.39
C SER A 365 3.47 25.29 34.91
N ASP A 366 2.71 26.34 34.64
CA ASP A 366 2.44 26.87 33.29
C ASP A 366 3.71 27.21 32.50
N ASP A 367 4.85 27.42 33.17
CA ASP A 367 6.13 27.79 32.53
C ASP A 367 6.96 26.57 32.06
N SER A 368 6.48 25.34 32.28
CA SER A 368 7.23 24.12 31.95
C SER A 368 6.70 23.41 30.70
N GLU A 369 7.61 22.97 29.83
CA GLU A 369 7.23 22.20 28.62
C GLU A 369 6.47 20.92 28.96
N ARG A 370 6.80 20.28 30.10
CA ARG A 370 6.10 19.09 30.55
C ARG A 370 4.66 19.41 30.95
N ALA A 371 4.42 20.50 31.69
CA ALA A 371 3.05 20.88 32.02
C ALA A 371 2.21 21.16 30.77
N GLU A 372 2.79 21.81 29.74
CA GLU A 372 2.06 22.04 28.49
C GLU A 372 1.68 20.73 27.81
N ARG A 373 2.59 19.73 27.76
CA ARG A 373 2.24 18.37 27.29
C ARG A 373 1.13 17.73 28.14
N MET A 374 1.12 17.95 29.44
CA MET A 374 0.15 17.31 30.36
C MET A 374 -1.19 18.04 30.47
N LYS A 375 -1.32 19.25 29.93
CA LYS A 375 -2.48 20.15 30.11
C LYS A 375 -3.82 19.53 29.76
N SER A 376 -3.85 18.66 28.76
CA SER A 376 -5.07 17.97 28.31
C SER A 376 -5.13 16.49 28.70
N VAL A 377 -4.16 16.00 29.49
CA VAL A 377 -4.15 14.63 29.98
C VAL A 377 -5.05 14.55 31.22
N ASN A 378 -6.23 13.95 31.04
CA ASN A 378 -7.25 13.80 32.09
C ASN A 378 -7.25 12.37 32.66
N GLY A 379 -8.42 11.89 33.09
CA GLY A 379 -8.61 10.49 33.47
C GLY A 379 -7.79 10.04 34.68
N LEU A 380 -7.27 8.81 34.60
CA LEU A 380 -6.64 8.14 35.73
C LEU A 380 -5.29 8.76 36.10
N TRP A 381 -4.49 9.22 35.13
CA TRP A 381 -3.21 9.89 35.39
C TRP A 381 -3.41 11.14 36.25
N ARG A 382 -4.34 12.01 35.85
CA ARG A 382 -4.68 13.25 36.55
C ARG A 382 -5.13 12.97 37.99
N LYS A 383 -6.01 11.98 38.19
CA LYS A 383 -6.49 11.55 39.51
C LYS A 383 -5.36 11.08 40.43
N ARG A 384 -4.44 10.24 39.92
CA ARG A 384 -3.30 9.76 40.71
C ARG A 384 -2.36 10.90 41.12
N CYS A 385 -2.08 11.82 40.19
CA CYS A 385 -1.23 12.97 40.48
C CYS A 385 -1.88 13.92 41.50
N GLU A 386 -3.18 14.19 41.39
CA GLU A 386 -3.90 15.04 42.35
C GLU A 386 -3.98 14.44 43.75
N ALA A 387 -4.21 13.13 43.86
CA ALA A 387 -4.16 12.44 45.13
C ALA A 387 -2.78 12.60 45.79
N HIS A 388 -1.72 12.39 45.02
CA HIS A 388 -0.36 12.53 45.50
C HIS A 388 0.02 13.98 45.88
N MET A 389 -0.45 14.98 45.11
CA MET A 389 -0.26 16.39 45.47
C MET A 389 -0.93 16.76 46.81
N LYS A 390 -2.12 16.20 47.09
CA LYS A 390 -2.78 16.41 48.39
C LYS A 390 -1.96 15.84 49.55
N GLU A 391 -1.32 14.69 49.36
CA GLU A 391 -0.41 14.11 50.36
C GLU A 391 0.82 15.00 50.61
N ILE A 392 1.41 15.57 49.54
CA ILE A 392 2.55 16.49 49.64
C ILE A 392 2.17 17.75 50.44
N GLN A 393 1.00 18.33 50.16
CA GLN A 393 0.50 19.52 50.86
C GLN A 393 0.16 19.22 52.33
N GLY A 394 -0.44 18.06 52.61
CA GLY A 394 -0.77 17.64 53.98
C GLY A 394 0.44 17.32 54.85
N SER A 395 1.56 16.92 54.25
CA SER A 395 2.81 16.60 54.96
C SER A 395 3.68 17.81 55.28
N SER A 396 3.26 19.03 54.91
CA SER A 396 3.97 20.28 55.16
C SER A 396 3.55 20.98 56.47
N TYR A 397 2.74 20.30 57.29
CA TYR A 397 2.36 20.66 58.66
C TYR A 397 2.88 19.59 59.62
#